data_AF-A0A1F9MNH9-F1
#
_entry.id   AF-A0A1F9MNH9-F1
#
_cell.length_a   1.000
_cell.length_b   1.000
_cell.length_c   1.000
_cell.angle_alpha   90.00
_cell.angle_beta   90.00
_cell.angle_gamma   90.00
#
_symmetry.space_group_name_H-M   'P 1'
#
loop_
_entity.id
_entity.type
_entity.pdbx_description
1 polymer ?
#
loop_
_entity_poly.entity_id
_entity_poly.type
_entity_poly.pdbx_seq_one_letter_code
_entity_poly.pdbx_strand_id
1 'polypeptide(L)'
;MPQDKAADQVWQEVLDLLKASFDDGIINLWIMPIKFAFDKEANKILLAGPDHYFCSWFKENYLDSIKTAFSKTVLKDAEIILGVQVVNFGEQEDVMLPPLLQLQIDAEDAEKIITIKSSTKPKAYQPFLPFLPTQLCRTTFFRPVPRDSLRPASVSFNHPTVETLWATLIWHGPDCGIKEEDVLIFLQSKWVRNGEKPFSCSYAEILDALGYKRSKQGKHYVGNYNSLKEHIDRISLVSFFIKVKKGKGISSGGRMHLLKYIYDDLTEEFTFVIDPEFGRKIAEGYITGLSQRYLLKKDISKALHRFISSHKDNDGHYGILDIAQAINMDLTLSMDSVRRVLRLALAELKKINFLTPQSRMKNDVLHWYRTEQILSGPKLLDAIKK
;
A
#
# COMPACT_ATOMS: atom_id res chain seq x y z
N MET A 1 -28.54 17.30 41.13
CA MET A 1 -28.69 16.35 40.01
C MET A 1 -28.14 17.02 38.77
N PRO A 2 -26.94 16.67 38.27
CA PRO A 2 -26.41 17.29 37.07
C PRO A 2 -27.16 16.74 35.86
N GLN A 3 -27.60 17.66 35.01
CA GLN A 3 -28.42 17.43 33.82
C GLN A 3 -27.73 16.47 32.84
N ASP A 4 -28.52 15.57 32.27
CA ASP A 4 -28.13 14.55 31.31
C ASP A 4 -27.75 15.21 29.97
N LYS A 5 -26.52 15.73 29.86
CA LYS A 5 -25.99 16.29 28.61
C LYS A 5 -25.87 15.17 27.57
N ALA A 6 -26.36 15.41 26.35
CA ALA A 6 -26.24 14.46 25.26
C ALA A 6 -24.76 14.20 24.94
N ALA A 7 -24.42 12.95 24.61
CA ALA A 7 -23.05 12.52 24.31
C ALA A 7 -22.37 13.41 23.24
N ASP A 8 -23.14 13.82 22.22
CA ASP A 8 -22.67 14.71 21.16
C ASP A 8 -22.30 16.12 21.65
N GLN A 9 -23.00 16.64 22.67
CA GLN A 9 -22.68 17.95 23.26
C GLN A 9 -21.38 17.89 24.06
N VAL A 10 -21.15 16.77 24.77
CA VAL A 10 -19.89 16.57 25.51
C VAL A 10 -18.71 16.45 24.54
N TRP A 11 -18.90 15.78 23.40
CA TRP A 11 -17.84 15.68 22.39
C TRP A 11 -17.51 17.05 21.77
N GLN A 12 -18.51 17.89 21.48
CA GLN A 12 -18.26 19.25 20.98
C GLN A 12 -17.50 20.11 22.01
N GLU A 13 -17.84 20.02 23.30
CA GLU A 13 -17.09 20.71 24.37
C GLU A 13 -15.62 20.26 24.41
N VAL A 14 -15.36 18.96 24.26
CA VAL A 14 -14.00 18.43 24.17
C VAL A 14 -13.27 18.96 22.93
N LEU A 15 -13.92 19.01 21.77
CA LEU A 15 -13.34 19.56 20.55
C LEU A 15 -12.97 21.03 20.70
N ASP A 16 -13.82 21.84 21.34
CA ASP A 16 -13.55 23.26 21.54
C ASP A 16 -12.39 23.50 22.52
N LEU A 17 -12.27 22.67 23.57
CA LEU A 17 -11.10 22.68 24.46
C LEU A 17 -9.80 22.29 23.74
N LEU A 18 -9.87 21.36 22.78
CA LEU A 18 -8.72 20.92 22.01
C LEU A 18 -8.31 21.96 20.95
N LYS A 19 -9.25 22.65 20.31
CA LYS A 19 -8.96 23.76 19.37
C LYS A 19 -8.22 24.92 20.04
N ALA A 20 -8.39 25.11 21.34
CA ALA A 20 -7.61 26.09 22.10
C ALA A 20 -6.14 25.67 22.30
N SER A 21 -5.83 24.38 22.15
CA SER A 21 -4.52 23.78 22.44
C SER A 21 -3.76 23.29 21.19
N PHE A 22 -4.46 23.11 20.07
CA PHE A 22 -3.92 22.58 18.82
C PHE A 22 -4.31 23.45 17.64
N ASP A 23 -3.46 23.50 16.61
CA ASP A 23 -3.80 24.14 15.35
C ASP A 23 -4.88 23.38 14.58
N ASP A 24 -5.58 24.09 13.69
CA ASP A 24 -6.65 23.54 12.86
C ASP A 24 -6.21 22.35 12.01
N GLY A 25 -4.94 22.26 11.65
CA GLY A 25 -4.38 21.13 10.90
C GLY A 25 -4.41 19.84 11.72
N ILE A 26 -3.98 19.90 12.98
CA ILE A 26 -4.03 18.76 13.91
C ILE A 26 -5.48 18.36 14.21
N ILE A 27 -6.35 19.33 14.50
CA ILE A 27 -7.76 19.05 14.79
C ILE A 27 -8.44 18.33 13.62
N ASN A 28 -8.29 18.84 12.40
CA ASN A 28 -8.92 18.28 11.22
C ASN A 28 -8.35 16.92 10.83
N LEU A 29 -7.04 16.69 11.04
CA LEU A 29 -6.37 15.48 10.60
C LEU A 29 -6.44 14.33 11.61
N TRP A 30 -6.38 14.61 12.92
CA TRP A 30 -6.19 13.59 13.95
C TRP A 30 -7.31 13.51 14.99
N ILE A 31 -8.12 14.55 15.16
CA ILE A 31 -9.19 14.57 16.17
C ILE A 31 -10.55 14.34 15.50
N MET A 32 -10.83 15.07 14.42
CA MET A 32 -12.09 14.98 13.66
C MET A 32 -12.43 13.59 13.10
N PRO A 33 -11.48 12.76 12.65
CA PRO A 33 -11.80 11.43 12.12
C PRO A 33 -12.26 10.41 13.17
N ILE A 34 -12.22 10.75 14.47
CA ILE A 34 -12.58 9.84 15.55
C ILE A 34 -14.08 9.83 15.76
N LYS A 35 -14.64 8.61 15.79
CA LYS A 35 -16.00 8.41 16.25
C LYS A 35 -16.00 8.27 17.76
N PHE A 36 -16.75 9.15 18.41
CA PHE A 36 -16.98 9.12 19.84
C PHE A 36 -18.28 8.37 20.13
N ALA A 37 -18.24 7.45 21.09
CA ALA A 37 -19.42 6.87 21.69
C ALA A 37 -19.22 6.80 23.21
N PHE A 38 -20.30 6.99 23.96
CA PHE A 38 -20.28 6.89 25.42
C PHE A 38 -21.28 5.86 25.88
N ASP A 39 -20.79 4.88 26.63
CA ASP A 39 -21.60 3.88 27.32
C ASP A 39 -21.89 4.37 28.74
N LYS A 40 -23.14 4.78 28.98
CA LYS A 40 -23.61 5.29 30.27
C LYS A 40 -23.60 4.23 31.37
N GLU A 41 -23.84 2.96 31.03
CA GLU A 41 -23.98 1.87 32.01
C GLU A 41 -22.61 1.38 32.47
N ALA A 42 -21.67 1.26 31.54
CA ALA A 42 -20.30 0.83 31.85
C ALA A 42 -19.36 1.99 32.22
N ASN A 43 -19.83 3.25 32.11
CA ASN A 43 -19.05 4.48 32.28
C ASN A 43 -17.77 4.49 31.42
N LYS A 44 -17.91 4.14 30.13
CA LYS A 44 -16.81 3.98 29.18
C LYS A 44 -16.96 4.89 27.98
N ILE A 45 -15.86 5.53 27.60
CA ILE A 45 -15.75 6.32 26.37
C ILE A 45 -15.05 5.45 25.33
N LEU A 46 -15.70 5.21 24.20
CA LEU A 46 -15.08 4.61 23.02
C LEU A 46 -14.66 5.70 22.04
N LEU A 47 -13.38 5.73 21.73
CA LEU A 47 -12.81 6.53 20.65
C LEU A 47 -12.40 5.60 19.52
N ALA A 48 -13.14 5.60 18.42
CA ALA A 48 -12.89 4.72 17.28
C ALA A 48 -12.20 5.48 16.13
N GLY A 49 -10.93 5.16 15.88
CA GLY A 49 -10.17 5.69 14.75
C GLY A 49 -10.35 4.85 13.47
N PRO A 50 -9.98 5.39 12.29
CA PRO A 50 -10.19 4.72 11.00
C PRO A 50 -9.42 3.40 10.83
N ASP A 51 -8.22 3.28 11.42
CA ASP A 51 -7.40 2.07 11.34
C ASP A 51 -6.47 1.92 12.56
N HIS A 52 -5.80 0.76 12.67
CA HIS A 52 -4.90 0.45 13.78
C HIS A 52 -3.68 1.39 13.87
N TYR A 53 -3.13 1.83 12.73
CA TYR A 53 -1.98 2.73 12.71
C TYR A 53 -2.37 4.11 13.24
N PHE A 54 -3.51 4.63 12.77
CA PHE A 54 -4.08 5.87 13.28
C PHE A 54 -4.27 5.79 14.79
N CYS A 55 -4.87 4.70 15.28
CA CYS A 55 -5.11 4.52 16.71
C CYS A 55 -3.80 4.43 17.51
N SER A 56 -2.79 3.71 17.01
CA SER A 56 -1.49 3.63 17.69
C SER A 56 -0.82 5.00 17.79
N TRP A 57 -0.78 5.75 16.68
CA TRP A 57 -0.20 7.09 16.65
C TRP A 57 -0.97 8.07 17.53
N PHE A 58 -2.30 8.02 17.46
CA PHE A 58 -3.18 8.87 18.26
C PHE A 58 -3.02 8.62 19.77
N LYS A 59 -2.90 7.34 20.16
CA LYS A 59 -2.63 6.93 21.53
C LYS A 59 -1.37 7.58 22.09
N GLU A 60 -0.30 7.61 21.29
CA GLU A 60 1.01 8.09 21.70
C GLU A 60 1.14 9.62 21.71
N ASN A 61 0.36 10.32 20.87
CA ASN A 61 0.57 11.75 20.64
C ASN A 61 -0.55 12.65 21.20
N TYR A 62 -1.78 12.14 21.32
CA TYR A 62 -2.95 12.99 21.62
C TYR A 62 -3.84 12.46 22.74
N LEU A 63 -3.72 11.18 23.13
CA LEU A 63 -4.60 10.58 24.14
C LEU A 63 -4.50 11.27 25.50
N ASP A 64 -3.30 11.71 25.93
CA ASP A 64 -3.14 12.39 27.20
C ASP A 64 -3.78 13.79 27.20
N SER A 65 -3.67 14.52 26.09
CA SER A 65 -4.35 15.80 25.89
C SER A 65 -5.87 15.63 25.86
N ILE A 66 -6.36 14.52 25.32
CA ILE A 66 -7.78 14.18 25.29
C ILE A 66 -8.30 13.76 26.65
N LYS A 67 -7.55 12.95 27.40
CA LYS A 67 -7.86 12.66 28.80
C LYS A 67 -7.93 13.95 29.63
N THR A 68 -7.00 14.87 29.39
CA THR A 68 -6.99 16.18 30.05
C THR A 68 -8.21 17.01 29.66
N ALA A 69 -8.65 16.98 28.40
CA ALA A 69 -9.88 17.65 27.98
C ALA A 69 -11.13 17.01 28.62
N PHE A 70 -11.23 15.67 28.63
CA PHE A 70 -12.32 14.95 29.30
C PHE A 70 -12.36 15.17 30.81
N SER A 71 -11.21 15.36 31.48
CA SER A 71 -11.17 15.68 32.91
C SER A 71 -11.85 17.01 33.27
N LYS A 72 -12.05 17.90 32.28
CA LYS A 72 -12.74 19.19 32.41
C LYS A 72 -14.23 19.11 32.06
N THR A 73 -14.73 17.93 31.66
CA THR A 73 -16.14 17.73 31.30
C THR A 73 -16.85 16.87 32.34
N VAL A 74 -18.14 16.60 32.09
CA VAL A 74 -18.98 15.75 32.94
C VAL A 74 -18.54 14.27 32.94
N LEU A 75 -17.68 13.85 31.99
CA LEU A 75 -17.19 12.48 31.82
C LEU A 75 -15.77 12.27 32.35
N LYS A 76 -15.33 13.10 33.31
CA LYS A 76 -13.98 13.08 33.88
C LYS A 76 -13.54 11.74 34.47
N ASP A 77 -14.48 10.93 34.93
CA ASP A 77 -14.23 9.65 35.62
C ASP A 77 -14.46 8.44 34.70
N ALA A 78 -14.75 8.66 33.41
CA ALA A 78 -15.02 7.59 32.45
C ALA A 78 -13.73 6.96 31.89
N GLU A 79 -13.72 5.64 31.75
CA GLU A 79 -12.58 4.90 31.19
C GLU A 79 -12.55 5.08 29.67
N ILE A 80 -11.42 5.53 29.12
CA ILE A 80 -11.26 5.73 27.67
C ILE A 80 -10.67 4.48 27.02
N ILE A 81 -11.44 3.90 26.10
CA ILE A 81 -11.06 2.77 25.25
C ILE A 81 -10.84 3.28 23.83
N LEU A 82 -9.71 2.89 23.24
CA LEU A 82 -9.40 3.19 21.85
C LEU A 82 -9.67 1.95 20.98
N GLY A 83 -10.47 2.11 19.93
CA GLY A 83 -10.84 1.04 19.01
C GLY A 83 -10.67 1.44 17.55
N VAL A 84 -10.86 0.48 16.64
CA VAL A 84 -10.88 0.72 15.20
C VAL A 84 -12.32 0.70 14.70
N GLN A 85 -12.66 1.60 13.77
CA GLN A 85 -13.97 1.61 13.12
C GLN A 85 -14.17 0.32 12.31
N VAL A 86 -15.19 -0.46 12.66
CA VAL A 86 -15.64 -1.60 11.85
C VAL A 86 -16.56 -1.06 10.76
N VAL A 87 -16.11 -1.13 9.51
CA VAL A 87 -16.95 -0.81 8.34
C VAL A 87 -17.65 -2.11 7.91
N ASN A 88 -18.93 -2.26 8.25
CA ASN A 88 -19.75 -3.34 7.70
C ASN A 88 -20.02 -3.03 6.22
N PHE A 89 -19.56 -3.91 5.33
CA PHE A 89 -19.94 -3.91 3.92
C PHE A 89 -21.22 -4.73 3.75
N GLY A 90 -22.38 -4.07 3.60
CA GLY A 90 -23.62 -4.73 3.14
C GLY A 90 -24.95 -4.10 3.59
N GLU A 91 -25.69 -3.62 2.58
CA GLU A 91 -27.16 -3.48 2.46
C GLU A 91 -27.92 -2.29 3.11
N GLN A 92 -28.81 -1.70 2.31
CA GLN A 92 -29.76 -0.64 2.64
C GLN A 92 -30.91 -1.16 3.54
N GLU A 93 -31.32 -0.30 4.47
CA GLU A 93 -32.62 -0.21 5.18
C GLU A 93 -33.20 -1.47 5.85
N ASP A 94 -32.89 -1.66 7.14
CA ASP A 94 -33.83 -1.52 8.27
C ASP A 94 -33.11 -2.00 9.55
N VAL A 95 -32.83 -1.10 10.50
CA VAL A 95 -32.14 -1.45 11.75
C VAL A 95 -33.12 -1.41 12.92
N MET A 96 -33.77 -2.56 13.18
CA MET A 96 -33.96 -2.99 14.56
C MET A 96 -32.61 -3.57 15.04
N LEU A 97 -32.06 -3.03 16.12
CA LEU A 97 -30.90 -3.58 16.81
C LEU A 97 -31.30 -4.83 17.61
N PRO A 98 -30.57 -5.96 17.48
CA PRO A 98 -30.49 -6.97 18.54
C PRO A 98 -29.11 -6.97 19.22
N PRO A 99 -29.03 -7.59 20.41
CA PRO A 99 -28.13 -7.18 21.48
C PRO A 99 -26.76 -7.87 21.47
N LEU A 100 -25.75 -7.09 21.88
CA LEU A 100 -24.49 -7.46 22.55
C LEU A 100 -23.94 -8.88 22.29
N LEU A 101 -22.97 -8.98 21.37
CA LEU A 101 -22.08 -10.14 21.34
C LEU A 101 -21.06 -10.05 22.49
N GLN A 102 -21.20 -10.99 23.42
CA GLN A 102 -20.30 -11.28 24.53
C GLN A 102 -18.87 -11.54 24.05
N LEU A 103 -17.91 -10.78 24.58
CA LEU A 103 -16.50 -11.14 24.62
C LEU A 103 -16.18 -11.57 26.05
N GLN A 104 -16.16 -12.89 26.29
CA GLN A 104 -15.41 -13.48 27.40
C GLN A 104 -13.93 -13.42 27.03
N ILE A 105 -13.14 -12.69 27.82
CA ILE A 105 -11.68 -12.80 27.84
C ILE A 105 -11.33 -13.32 29.24
N ASP A 106 -10.84 -14.55 29.30
CA ASP A 106 -10.28 -15.11 30.53
C ASP A 106 -8.99 -14.36 30.90
N ALA A 107 -8.89 -13.97 32.16
CA ALA A 107 -8.01 -12.92 32.66
C ALA A 107 -6.62 -13.39 33.16
N GLU A 108 -6.06 -14.50 32.65
CA GLU A 108 -4.89 -15.12 33.32
C GLU A 108 -3.55 -15.11 32.56
N ASP A 109 -3.47 -14.58 31.32
CA ASP A 109 -2.22 -14.61 30.54
C ASP A 109 -1.56 -13.23 30.28
N ALA A 110 -1.95 -12.18 31.02
CA ALA A 110 -1.44 -10.82 30.80
C ALA A 110 -0.05 -10.52 31.42
N GLU A 111 0.54 -11.43 32.21
CA GLU A 111 1.84 -11.19 32.87
C GLU A 111 2.95 -12.14 32.40
N LYS A 112 3.57 -11.82 31.25
CA LYS A 112 4.94 -12.26 30.90
C LYS A 112 5.50 -11.48 29.70
N ILE A 113 5.61 -10.16 29.82
CA ILE A 113 6.40 -9.34 28.89
C ILE A 113 7.84 -9.30 29.40
N ILE A 114 8.68 -10.12 28.77
CA ILE A 114 10.13 -10.14 28.91
C ILE A 114 10.69 -8.76 28.55
N THR A 115 11.52 -8.25 29.46
CA THR A 115 12.36 -7.07 29.27
C THR A 115 13.38 -7.30 28.15
N ILE A 116 13.36 -6.46 27.11
CA ILE A 116 14.52 -6.25 26.22
C ILE A 116 14.79 -4.75 26.14
N LYS A 117 15.95 -4.34 26.66
CA LYS A 117 16.48 -2.97 26.59
C LYS A 117 17.30 -2.76 25.30
N SER A 118 17.09 -1.58 24.70
CA SER A 118 17.90 -0.86 23.69
C SER A 118 17.91 -1.49 22.27
N SER A 119 17.90 -0.72 21.17
CA SER A 119 18.54 0.58 20.94
C SER A 119 17.89 1.37 19.79
N THR A 120 18.13 2.69 19.81
CA THR A 120 17.82 3.72 18.80
C THR A 120 16.35 4.02 18.49
N LYS A 121 15.86 5.14 19.05
CA LYS A 121 14.63 5.83 18.66
C LYS A 121 14.59 6.05 17.14
N PRO A 122 13.56 5.62 16.40
CA PRO A 122 13.35 6.10 15.05
C PRO A 122 12.96 7.57 15.14
N LYS A 123 13.77 8.47 14.55
CA LYS A 123 13.32 9.83 14.24
C LYS A 123 12.06 9.69 13.38
N ALA A 124 10.94 10.23 13.83
CA ALA A 124 9.70 10.26 13.08
C ALA A 124 9.94 10.99 11.75
N TYR A 125 10.10 10.22 10.69
CA TYR A 125 10.14 10.72 9.33
C TYR A 125 8.72 10.64 8.78
N GLN A 126 8.00 11.75 8.80
CA GLN A 126 6.78 11.92 8.01
C GLN A 126 7.11 11.52 6.56
N PRO A 127 6.49 10.48 5.98
CA PRO A 127 6.57 10.31 4.54
C PRO A 127 5.88 11.52 3.92
N PHE A 128 6.69 12.38 3.30
CA PHE A 128 6.22 13.35 2.32
C PHE A 128 5.47 12.52 1.28
N LEU A 129 4.12 12.63 1.27
CA LEU A 129 3.13 12.02 0.35
C LEU A 129 2.29 10.81 0.85
N PRO A 130 1.36 11.02 1.80
CA PRO A 130 0.29 10.08 2.18
C PRO A 130 -0.82 9.89 1.11
N PHE A 131 -0.60 10.31 -0.15
CA PHE A 131 -1.69 10.52 -1.11
C PHE A 131 -2.05 9.32 -2.01
N LEU A 132 -1.25 8.27 -2.01
CA LEU A 132 -1.71 6.94 -2.42
C LEU A 132 -1.84 6.20 -1.11
N PRO A 133 -3.04 5.70 -0.72
CA PRO A 133 -3.15 4.88 0.47
C PRO A 133 -2.00 3.89 0.48
N THR A 134 -1.30 3.70 1.60
CA THR A 134 -0.27 2.67 1.73
C THR A 134 -0.79 1.30 1.21
N GLN A 135 -2.11 1.11 1.25
CA GLN A 135 -2.84 0.08 0.52
C GLN A 135 -2.52 0.04 -0.98
N LEU A 136 -2.60 1.11 -1.78
CA LEU A 136 -2.18 1.16 -3.19
C LEU A 136 -0.66 1.01 -3.42
N CYS A 137 0.17 1.27 -2.42
CA CYS A 137 1.61 0.97 -2.52
C CYS A 137 1.88 -0.52 -2.31
N ARG A 138 1.07 -1.16 -1.46
CA ARG A 138 1.12 -2.60 -1.16
C ARG A 138 0.32 -3.43 -2.17
N THR A 139 -0.77 -2.88 -2.70
CA THR A 139 -1.70 -3.46 -3.67
C THR A 139 -1.33 -2.99 -5.06
N THR A 140 -1.08 -3.96 -5.94
CA THR A 140 -0.70 -3.67 -7.32
C THR A 140 -1.86 -3.99 -8.26
N PHE A 141 -1.94 -3.25 -9.36
CA PHE A 141 -2.80 -3.62 -10.47
C PHE A 141 -2.17 -4.74 -11.34
N PHE A 142 -0.90 -5.11 -11.09
CA PHE A 142 -0.21 -6.19 -11.77
C PHE A 142 -0.55 -7.57 -11.17
N ARG A 143 -1.17 -8.44 -11.96
CA ARG A 143 -1.62 -9.75 -11.49
C ARG A 143 -0.54 -10.82 -11.72
N PRO A 144 -0.25 -11.67 -10.72
CA PRO A 144 0.67 -12.81 -10.88
C PRO A 144 -0.06 -13.98 -11.54
N VAL A 145 -0.54 -13.77 -12.76
CA VAL A 145 -1.28 -14.76 -13.56
C VAL A 145 -0.54 -15.08 -14.85
N PRO A 146 -0.70 -16.30 -15.40
CA PRO A 146 -0.21 -16.63 -16.73
C PRO A 146 -0.79 -15.69 -17.79
N ARG A 147 -0.04 -15.46 -18.86
CA ARG A 147 -0.45 -14.57 -19.95
C ARG A 147 -1.79 -14.97 -20.56
N ASP A 148 -2.00 -16.26 -20.79
CA ASP A 148 -3.23 -16.76 -21.41
C ASP A 148 -4.48 -16.53 -20.53
N SER A 149 -4.26 -16.21 -19.25
CA SER A 149 -5.31 -15.82 -18.31
C SER A 149 -5.56 -14.31 -18.27
N LEU A 150 -4.71 -13.49 -18.91
CA LEU A 150 -4.97 -12.07 -19.10
C LEU A 150 -5.97 -11.88 -20.23
N ARG A 151 -7.06 -11.18 -19.95
CA ARG A 151 -8.03 -10.80 -20.98
C ARG A 151 -7.34 -9.91 -22.03
N PRO A 152 -7.75 -9.97 -23.31
CA PRO A 152 -7.19 -9.12 -24.35
C PRO A 152 -7.26 -7.63 -23.99
N ALA A 153 -6.28 -6.84 -24.41
CA ALA A 153 -6.24 -5.41 -24.10
C ALA A 153 -7.43 -4.62 -24.69
N SER A 154 -8.02 -5.12 -25.78
CA SER A 154 -9.22 -4.57 -26.40
C SER A 154 -10.51 -4.80 -25.61
N VAL A 155 -10.51 -5.72 -24.64
CA VAL A 155 -11.72 -6.17 -23.91
C VAL A 155 -11.57 -6.04 -22.40
N SER A 156 -10.34 -6.04 -21.87
CA SER A 156 -10.07 -5.69 -20.48
C SER A 156 -9.91 -4.18 -20.38
N PHE A 157 -10.92 -3.52 -19.82
CA PHE A 157 -10.75 -2.18 -19.30
C PHE A 157 -11.32 -2.18 -17.89
N ASN A 158 -10.45 -2.17 -16.89
CA ASN A 158 -10.92 -2.08 -15.50
C ASN A 158 -10.95 -0.64 -15.02
N HIS A 159 -11.76 -0.44 -14.00
CA HIS A 159 -11.94 0.83 -13.28
C HIS A 159 -11.86 0.63 -11.77
N PRO A 160 -10.83 -0.04 -11.21
CA PRO A 160 -10.71 -0.17 -9.78
C PRO A 160 -10.57 1.24 -9.22
N THR A 161 -11.50 1.57 -8.35
CA THR A 161 -11.65 2.89 -7.77
C THR A 161 -11.24 2.79 -6.31
N VAL A 162 -10.32 3.66 -5.91
CA VAL A 162 -9.95 3.84 -4.52
C VAL A 162 -10.45 5.19 -4.08
N GLU A 163 -11.41 5.18 -3.16
CA GLU A 163 -11.95 6.40 -2.57
C GLU A 163 -11.37 6.62 -1.18
N THR A 164 -11.00 7.86 -0.93
CA THR A 164 -10.59 8.35 0.38
C THR A 164 -11.44 9.58 0.72
N LEU A 165 -11.35 10.05 1.97
CA LEU A 165 -12.07 11.25 2.40
C LEU A 165 -11.73 12.50 1.55
N TRP A 166 -10.53 12.54 0.98
CA TRP A 166 -9.98 13.73 0.31
C TRP A 166 -9.61 13.49 -1.16
N ALA A 167 -9.67 12.26 -1.68
CA ALA A 167 -9.45 11.97 -3.10
C ALA A 167 -10.11 10.68 -3.60
N THR A 168 -10.40 10.64 -4.89
CA THR A 168 -10.78 9.46 -5.66
C THR A 168 -9.71 9.17 -6.69
N LEU A 169 -9.15 7.95 -6.69
CA LEU A 169 -8.27 7.45 -7.74
C LEU A 169 -9.00 6.38 -8.53
N ILE A 170 -8.99 6.49 -9.85
CA ILE A 170 -9.53 5.48 -10.76
C ILE A 170 -8.40 5.06 -11.70
N TRP A 171 -8.10 3.76 -11.73
CA TRP A 171 -7.23 3.21 -12.77
C TRP A 171 -8.05 2.91 -14.02
N HIS A 172 -7.46 3.11 -15.19
CA HIS A 172 -8.09 2.92 -16.48
C HIS A 172 -7.09 2.21 -17.40
N GLY A 173 -7.33 0.95 -17.75
CA GLY A 173 -6.44 0.24 -18.67
C GLY A 173 -6.72 -1.25 -18.76
N PRO A 174 -5.90 -1.98 -19.53
CA PRO A 174 -5.98 -3.42 -19.66
C PRO A 174 -5.36 -4.16 -18.50
N ASP A 175 -5.80 -5.40 -18.27
CA ASP A 175 -5.20 -6.27 -17.25
C ASP A 175 -3.67 -6.32 -17.47
N CYS A 176 -2.88 -5.99 -16.45
CA CYS A 176 -1.42 -6.07 -16.56
C CYS A 176 -0.93 -7.20 -15.67
N GLY A 177 0.07 -7.94 -16.13
CA GLY A 177 0.71 -9.00 -15.38
C GLY A 177 2.08 -8.58 -14.83
N ILE A 178 2.77 -9.51 -14.20
CA ILE A 178 4.12 -9.28 -13.64
C ILE A 178 5.16 -8.98 -14.74
N LYS A 179 4.92 -9.41 -15.98
CA LYS A 179 5.79 -9.10 -17.12
C LYS A 179 5.72 -7.63 -17.51
N GLU A 180 4.52 -7.07 -17.55
CA GLU A 180 4.32 -5.63 -17.76
C GLU A 180 4.94 -4.82 -16.61
N GLU A 181 4.83 -5.31 -15.36
CA GLU A 181 5.49 -4.69 -14.21
C GLU A 181 7.01 -4.63 -14.38
N ASP A 182 7.65 -5.72 -14.80
CA ASP A 182 9.11 -5.76 -15.01
C ASP A 182 9.56 -4.78 -16.11
N VAL A 183 8.79 -4.69 -17.21
CA VAL A 183 9.05 -3.70 -18.29
C VAL A 183 8.95 -2.28 -17.73
N LEU A 184 7.90 -1.98 -16.96
CA LEU A 184 7.71 -0.67 -16.37
C LEU A 184 8.86 -0.28 -15.43
N ILE A 185 9.30 -1.19 -14.56
CA ILE A 185 10.41 -0.93 -13.63
C ILE A 185 11.70 -0.65 -14.42
N PHE A 186 11.97 -1.40 -15.50
CA PHE A 186 13.10 -1.12 -16.38
C PHE A 186 13.03 0.28 -16.97
N LEU A 187 11.90 0.63 -17.60
CA LEU A 187 11.71 1.94 -18.25
C LEU A 187 11.87 3.08 -17.25
N GLN A 188 11.34 2.93 -16.04
CA GLN A 188 11.51 3.93 -14.99
C GLN A 188 12.96 4.05 -14.51
N SER A 189 13.67 2.93 -14.34
CA SER A 189 15.09 2.97 -13.99
C SER A 189 15.90 3.72 -15.05
N LYS A 190 15.59 3.52 -16.34
CA LYS A 190 16.20 4.27 -17.45
C LYS A 190 15.86 5.75 -17.40
N TRP A 191 14.59 6.08 -17.18
CA TRP A 191 14.11 7.46 -17.07
C TRP A 191 14.79 8.24 -15.93
N VAL A 192 14.90 7.62 -14.74
CA VAL A 192 15.59 8.23 -13.58
C VAL A 192 17.07 8.46 -13.89
N ARG A 193 17.75 7.47 -14.49
CA ARG A 193 19.17 7.60 -14.92
C ARG A 193 19.37 8.66 -15.98
N ASN A 194 18.37 8.86 -16.84
CA ASN A 194 18.37 9.92 -17.85
C ASN A 194 17.94 11.29 -17.28
N GLY A 195 17.94 11.47 -15.95
CA GLY A 195 17.60 12.73 -15.31
C GLY A 195 16.13 13.11 -15.48
N GLU A 196 15.23 12.12 -15.49
CA GLU A 196 13.78 12.30 -15.57
C GLU A 196 13.32 12.91 -16.92
N LYS A 197 14.10 12.68 -17.98
CA LYS A 197 13.84 13.16 -19.35
C LYS A 197 13.49 12.02 -20.31
N PRO A 198 12.82 12.32 -21.45
CA PRO A 198 12.62 11.34 -22.52
C PRO A 198 13.93 10.65 -22.92
N PHE A 199 13.87 9.35 -23.15
CA PHE A 199 15.03 8.53 -23.44
C PHE A 199 14.73 7.54 -24.56
N SER A 200 15.79 7.13 -25.27
CA SER A 200 15.70 6.08 -26.28
C SER A 200 16.24 4.75 -25.78
N CYS A 201 15.65 3.66 -26.27
CA CYS A 201 16.21 2.31 -26.14
C CYS A 201 15.67 1.37 -27.22
N SER A 202 16.47 0.35 -27.54
CA SER A 202 16.07 -0.71 -28.47
C SER A 202 15.31 -1.84 -27.76
N TYR A 203 14.56 -2.65 -28.51
CA TYR A 203 13.98 -3.89 -28.00
C TYR A 203 15.03 -4.81 -27.36
N ALA A 204 16.20 -4.90 -28.00
CA ALA A 204 17.29 -5.76 -27.56
C ALA A 204 17.81 -5.36 -26.17
N GLU A 205 17.92 -4.06 -25.91
CA GLU A 205 18.32 -3.52 -24.62
C GLU A 205 17.30 -3.88 -23.53
N ILE A 206 16.00 -3.71 -23.81
CA ILE A 206 14.93 -4.06 -22.86
C ILE A 206 14.96 -5.56 -22.56
N LEU A 207 15.05 -6.41 -23.59
CA LEU A 207 15.08 -7.87 -23.43
C LEU A 207 16.29 -8.35 -22.63
N ASP A 208 17.48 -7.76 -22.87
CA ASP A 208 18.68 -8.05 -22.10
C ASP A 208 18.49 -7.69 -20.62
N ALA A 209 17.95 -6.50 -20.34
CA ALA A 209 17.71 -6.05 -18.97
C ALA A 209 16.68 -6.92 -18.23
N LEU A 210 15.73 -7.50 -18.96
CA LEU A 210 14.75 -8.45 -18.44
C LEU A 210 15.28 -9.89 -18.34
N GLY A 211 16.54 -10.13 -18.72
CA GLY A 211 17.21 -11.43 -18.61
C GLY A 211 16.82 -12.45 -19.69
N TYR A 212 16.24 -12.00 -20.81
CA TYR A 212 15.91 -12.89 -21.92
C TYR A 212 17.17 -13.39 -22.61
N LYS A 213 17.26 -14.71 -22.79
CA LYS A 213 18.41 -15.30 -23.47
C LYS A 213 18.44 -14.92 -24.95
N ARG A 214 19.65 -14.71 -25.44
CA ARG A 214 19.95 -14.64 -26.87
C ARG A 214 20.18 -16.04 -27.43
N SER A 215 19.90 -16.20 -28.71
CA SER A 215 20.27 -17.40 -29.47
C SER A 215 21.81 -17.50 -29.63
N LYS A 216 22.30 -18.64 -30.11
CA LYS A 216 23.74 -18.82 -30.43
C LYS A 216 24.28 -17.79 -31.43
N GLN A 217 23.39 -17.19 -32.23
CA GLN A 217 23.72 -16.16 -33.22
C GLN A 217 23.68 -14.74 -32.63
N GLY A 218 23.51 -14.59 -31.31
CA GLY A 218 23.50 -13.30 -30.62
C GLY A 218 22.19 -12.52 -30.72
N LYS A 219 21.17 -13.02 -31.43
CA LYS A 219 19.84 -12.37 -31.55
C LYS A 219 18.82 -12.96 -30.57
N HIS A 220 17.89 -12.16 -30.07
CA HIS A 220 16.73 -12.69 -29.33
C HIS A 220 15.75 -13.41 -30.26
N TYR A 221 14.95 -14.30 -29.69
CA TYR A 221 13.90 -15.00 -30.43
C TYR A 221 12.78 -14.05 -30.84
N VAL A 222 12.24 -14.21 -32.05
CA VAL A 222 11.15 -13.36 -32.61
C VAL A 222 9.94 -13.31 -31.67
N GLY A 223 9.59 -14.43 -31.03
CA GLY A 223 8.51 -14.47 -30.05
C GLY A 223 8.71 -13.53 -28.86
N ASN A 224 9.95 -13.27 -28.45
CA ASN A 224 10.25 -12.33 -27.35
C ASN A 224 10.01 -10.88 -27.78
N TYR A 225 10.34 -10.52 -29.03
CA TYR A 225 10.05 -9.19 -29.57
C TYR A 225 8.55 -8.94 -29.64
N ASN A 226 7.79 -9.89 -30.21
CA ASN A 226 6.33 -9.79 -30.29
C ASN A 226 5.69 -9.71 -28.89
N SER A 227 6.21 -10.49 -27.94
CA SER A 227 5.79 -10.43 -26.55
C SER A 227 6.04 -9.06 -25.94
N LEU A 228 7.25 -8.51 -26.11
CA LEU A 228 7.62 -7.24 -25.54
C LEU A 228 6.82 -6.08 -26.15
N LYS A 229 6.56 -6.10 -27.46
CA LYS A 229 5.69 -5.13 -28.13
C LYS A 229 4.31 -5.10 -27.48
N GLU A 230 3.69 -6.27 -27.27
CA GLU A 230 2.39 -6.34 -26.58
C GLU A 230 2.45 -5.82 -25.14
N HIS A 231 3.52 -6.12 -24.40
CA HIS A 231 3.70 -5.59 -23.04
C HIS A 231 3.79 -4.06 -23.03
N ILE A 232 4.55 -3.47 -23.95
CA ILE A 232 4.69 -2.02 -24.09
C ILE A 232 3.34 -1.38 -24.47
N ASP A 233 2.63 -1.96 -25.44
CA ASP A 233 1.32 -1.50 -25.88
C ASP A 233 0.30 -1.52 -24.72
N ARG A 234 0.23 -2.63 -23.98
CA ARG A 234 -0.64 -2.74 -22.80
C ARG A 234 -0.37 -1.66 -21.77
N ILE A 235 0.91 -1.43 -21.42
CA ILE A 235 1.30 -0.43 -20.43
C ILE A 235 0.98 0.99 -20.93
N SER A 236 1.15 1.27 -22.23
CA SER A 236 0.86 2.58 -22.82
C SER A 236 -0.63 2.96 -22.76
N LEU A 237 -1.53 1.97 -22.72
CA LEU A 237 -2.97 2.18 -22.57
C LEU A 237 -3.39 2.51 -21.12
N VAL A 238 -2.50 2.31 -20.15
CA VAL A 238 -2.78 2.55 -18.73
C VAL A 238 -2.81 4.05 -18.43
N SER A 239 -3.87 4.48 -17.75
CA SER A 239 -4.03 5.82 -17.21
C SER A 239 -4.64 5.81 -15.81
N PHE A 240 -4.37 6.87 -15.06
CA PHE A 240 -4.93 7.11 -13.74
C PHE A 240 -5.71 8.40 -13.77
N PHE A 241 -6.96 8.36 -13.32
CA PHE A 241 -7.74 9.54 -13.05
C PHE A 241 -7.70 9.83 -11.55
N ILE A 242 -7.23 11.02 -11.18
CA ILE A 242 -7.19 11.48 -9.79
C ILE A 242 -8.16 12.63 -9.67
N LYS A 243 -9.05 12.59 -8.67
CA LYS A 243 -9.92 13.70 -8.27
C LYS A 243 -9.68 14.00 -6.80
N VAL A 244 -9.13 15.15 -6.49
CA VAL A 244 -8.84 15.63 -5.12
C VAL A 244 -9.93 16.61 -4.69
N LYS A 245 -10.52 16.38 -3.52
CA LYS A 245 -11.47 17.29 -2.87
C LYS A 245 -10.68 18.37 -2.13
N LYS A 246 -10.93 19.65 -2.45
CA LYS A 246 -10.25 20.82 -1.86
C LYS A 246 -11.07 21.54 -0.79
N GLY A 247 -12.23 20.98 -0.41
CA GLY A 247 -13.19 21.59 0.52
C GLY A 247 -14.20 22.52 -0.16
N LYS A 248 -15.26 22.90 0.57
CA LYS A 248 -16.34 23.82 0.09
C LYS A 248 -16.97 23.41 -1.25
N GLY A 249 -17.09 22.10 -1.51
CA GLY A 249 -17.63 21.56 -2.76
C GLY A 249 -16.69 21.66 -3.97
N ILE A 250 -15.46 22.18 -3.80
CA ILE A 250 -14.48 22.33 -4.88
C ILE A 250 -13.65 21.04 -4.99
N SER A 251 -13.45 20.57 -6.21
CA SER A 251 -12.53 19.47 -6.51
C SER A 251 -11.65 19.82 -7.70
N SER A 252 -10.43 19.32 -7.71
CA SER A 252 -9.53 19.38 -8.86
C SER A 252 -9.19 17.96 -9.27
N GLY A 253 -9.16 17.67 -10.56
CA GLY A 253 -8.78 16.37 -11.04
C GLY A 253 -8.15 16.39 -12.42
N GLY A 254 -7.54 15.27 -12.79
CA GLY A 254 -6.86 15.10 -14.05
C GLY A 254 -6.67 13.63 -14.37
N ARG A 255 -6.52 13.32 -15.66
CA ARG A 255 -6.12 12.01 -16.14
C ARG A 255 -4.64 12.06 -16.52
N MET A 256 -3.89 11.10 -16.03
CA MET A 256 -2.45 10.95 -16.30
C MET A 256 -2.25 9.61 -17.00
N HIS A 257 -1.54 9.61 -18.12
CA HIS A 257 -1.11 8.38 -18.78
C HIS A 257 0.23 7.94 -18.19
N LEU A 258 0.43 6.63 -18.09
CA LEU A 258 1.61 6.07 -17.44
C LEU A 258 2.89 6.34 -18.24
N LEU A 259 2.84 6.10 -19.55
CA LEU A 259 3.90 6.42 -20.48
C LEU A 259 3.34 6.69 -21.87
N LYS A 260 4.13 7.35 -22.70
CA LYS A 260 3.98 7.44 -24.15
C LYS A 260 5.26 6.91 -24.80
N TYR A 261 5.14 6.41 -26.01
CA TYR A 261 6.30 6.03 -26.80
C TYR A 261 6.14 6.42 -28.26
N ILE A 262 7.27 6.61 -28.93
CA ILE A 262 7.39 6.71 -30.39
C ILE A 262 8.31 5.57 -30.80
N TYR A 263 7.92 4.77 -31.79
CA TYR A 263 8.78 3.74 -32.36
C TYR A 263 9.22 4.16 -33.75
N ASP A 264 10.53 4.13 -34.00
CA ASP A 264 11.11 4.40 -35.30
C ASP A 264 11.47 3.08 -35.98
N ASP A 265 10.72 2.74 -37.04
CA ASP A 265 10.94 1.51 -37.81
C ASP A 265 12.29 1.48 -38.54
N LEU A 266 12.91 2.64 -38.81
CA LEU A 266 14.21 2.71 -39.50
C LEU A 266 15.38 2.42 -38.55
N THR A 267 15.30 2.93 -37.34
CA THR A 267 16.35 2.75 -36.31
C THR A 267 16.07 1.58 -35.37
N GLU A 268 14.85 1.03 -35.41
CA GLU A 268 14.34 0.01 -34.49
C GLU A 268 14.40 0.43 -33.01
N GLU A 269 14.27 1.75 -32.76
CA GLU A 269 14.35 2.33 -31.42
C GLU A 269 13.01 2.90 -30.94
N PHE A 270 12.77 2.72 -29.65
CA PHE A 270 11.72 3.44 -28.95
C PHE A 270 12.27 4.73 -28.37
N THR A 271 11.50 5.81 -28.47
CA THR A 271 11.63 6.98 -27.61
C THR A 271 10.49 6.98 -26.59
N PHE A 272 10.81 6.81 -25.32
CA PHE A 272 9.84 6.78 -24.22
C PHE A 272 9.73 8.14 -23.54
N VAL A 273 8.50 8.53 -23.22
CA VAL A 273 8.16 9.68 -22.38
C VAL A 273 7.33 9.17 -21.20
N ILE A 274 7.90 9.18 -20.01
CA ILE A 274 7.18 8.83 -18.78
C ILE A 274 6.58 10.10 -18.19
N ASP A 275 5.33 10.01 -17.72
CA ASP A 275 4.70 11.13 -17.02
C ASP A 275 5.51 11.48 -15.76
N PRO A 276 6.01 12.73 -15.60
CA PRO A 276 6.94 13.03 -14.52
C PRO A 276 6.35 12.95 -13.12
N GLU A 277 5.04 13.19 -12.97
CA GLU A 277 4.36 13.03 -11.69
C GLU A 277 4.25 11.54 -11.38
N PHE A 278 3.79 10.71 -12.32
CA PHE A 278 3.75 9.26 -12.11
C PHE A 278 5.15 8.66 -11.85
N GLY A 279 6.11 9.01 -12.71
CA GLY A 279 7.46 8.48 -12.68
C GLY A 279 8.17 8.77 -11.38
N ARG A 280 8.10 10.01 -10.86
CA ARG A 280 8.68 10.35 -9.55
C ARG A 280 8.03 9.57 -8.43
N LYS A 281 6.71 9.36 -8.44
CA LYS A 281 6.02 8.67 -7.34
C LYS A 281 6.32 7.18 -7.28
N ILE A 282 6.38 6.52 -8.44
CA ILE A 282 6.86 5.12 -8.48
C ILE A 282 8.35 5.07 -8.15
N ALA A 283 9.16 6.01 -8.62
CA ALA A 283 10.58 6.01 -8.31
C ALA A 283 10.90 6.28 -6.81
N GLU A 284 10.13 7.14 -6.14
CA GLU A 284 10.26 7.53 -4.73
C GLU A 284 9.80 6.44 -3.74
N GLY A 285 8.93 5.50 -4.15
CA GLY A 285 8.33 4.52 -3.23
C GLY A 285 8.22 3.09 -3.73
N TYR A 286 8.56 2.82 -5.00
CA TYR A 286 8.18 1.59 -5.70
C TYR A 286 9.28 0.96 -6.57
N ILE A 287 10.49 1.53 -6.68
CA ILE A 287 11.59 0.79 -7.34
C ILE A 287 12.06 -0.32 -6.41
N THR A 288 11.27 -1.38 -6.39
CA THR A 288 11.74 -2.73 -6.10
C THR A 288 13.00 -2.97 -6.92
N GLY A 289 14.10 -3.34 -6.26
CA GLY A 289 15.38 -3.51 -6.95
C GLY A 289 15.23 -4.42 -8.17
N LEU A 290 15.32 -3.84 -9.38
CA LEU A 290 15.19 -4.57 -10.64
C LEU A 290 16.21 -5.72 -10.72
N SER A 291 17.40 -5.51 -10.14
CA SER A 291 18.44 -6.51 -10.00
C SER A 291 18.02 -7.73 -9.16
N GLN A 292 17.24 -7.53 -8.11
CA GLN A 292 16.75 -8.66 -7.31
C GLN A 292 15.59 -9.37 -8.02
N ARG A 293 14.77 -8.62 -8.77
CA ARG A 293 13.63 -9.17 -9.51
C ARG A 293 14.01 -10.09 -10.66
N TYR A 294 15.13 -9.85 -11.37
CA TYR A 294 15.56 -10.76 -12.44
C TYR A 294 15.97 -12.14 -11.92
N LEU A 295 16.42 -12.24 -10.66
CA LEU A 295 16.80 -13.51 -10.03
C LEU A 295 15.57 -14.36 -9.69
N LEU A 296 14.40 -13.74 -9.57
CA LEU A 296 13.13 -14.39 -9.29
C LEU A 296 12.50 -14.90 -10.58
N LYS A 297 12.14 -16.19 -10.59
CA LYS A 297 11.53 -16.85 -11.76
C LYS A 297 10.02 -16.81 -11.72
N LYS A 298 9.42 -16.87 -10.52
CA LYS A 298 7.96 -16.98 -10.36
C LYS A 298 7.32 -15.61 -10.16
N ASP A 299 6.18 -15.42 -10.79
CA ASP A 299 5.42 -14.17 -10.74
C ASP A 299 4.95 -13.84 -9.32
N ILE A 300 4.53 -14.84 -8.55
CA ILE A 300 4.17 -14.65 -7.14
C ILE A 300 5.38 -14.24 -6.30
N SER A 301 6.57 -14.79 -6.56
CA SER A 301 7.79 -14.38 -5.86
C SER A 301 8.12 -12.92 -6.11
N LYS A 302 7.96 -12.46 -7.35
CA LYS A 302 8.14 -11.05 -7.72
C LYS A 302 7.09 -10.15 -7.08
N ALA A 303 5.83 -10.58 -7.07
CA ALA A 303 4.75 -9.84 -6.42
C ALA A 303 4.96 -9.74 -4.91
N LEU A 304 5.39 -10.83 -4.26
CA LEU A 304 5.74 -10.87 -2.84
C LEU A 304 7.00 -10.04 -2.54
N HIS A 305 8.02 -10.09 -3.41
CA HIS A 305 9.20 -9.22 -3.32
C HIS A 305 8.79 -7.75 -3.33
N ARG A 306 7.89 -7.35 -4.23
CA ARG A 306 7.36 -5.99 -4.26
C ARG A 306 6.62 -5.63 -3.00
N PHE A 307 5.68 -6.48 -2.57
CA PHE A 307 4.93 -6.25 -1.34
C PHE A 307 5.87 -6.05 -0.17
N ILE A 308 6.82 -6.96 0.04
CA ILE A 308 7.80 -6.85 1.11
C ILE A 308 8.56 -5.55 0.93
N SER A 309 9.22 -5.31 -0.21
CA SER A 309 10.05 -4.13 -0.51
C SER A 309 9.36 -2.79 -0.26
N SER A 310 8.03 -2.71 -0.40
CA SER A 310 7.26 -1.50 -0.08
C SER A 310 7.26 -1.11 1.40
N HIS A 311 7.65 -2.03 2.30
CA HIS A 311 7.76 -1.78 3.73
C HIS A 311 9.09 -1.09 4.06
N LYS A 312 9.08 -0.15 5.00
CA LYS A 312 10.31 0.51 5.46
C LYS A 312 11.10 -0.37 6.43
N ASP A 313 10.38 -1.17 7.21
CA ASP A 313 10.96 -2.03 8.24
C ASP A 313 11.71 -3.21 7.62
N ASN A 314 12.60 -3.79 8.41
CA ASN A 314 13.36 -4.98 8.03
C ASN A 314 12.60 -6.26 8.32
N ASP A 315 11.45 -6.19 8.99
CA ASP A 315 10.62 -7.33 9.32
C ASP A 315 9.13 -6.96 9.34
N GLY A 316 8.29 -7.99 9.33
CA GLY A 316 6.84 -7.79 9.41
C GLY A 316 6.05 -9.10 9.50
N HIS A 317 4.79 -8.96 9.91
CA HIS A 317 3.87 -10.07 10.18
C HIS A 317 2.51 -9.77 9.55
N TYR A 318 2.07 -10.62 8.61
CA TYR A 318 0.80 -10.43 7.89
C TYR A 318 0.07 -11.75 7.69
N GLY A 319 -1.26 -11.73 7.77
CA GLY A 319 -2.09 -12.86 7.39
C GLY A 319 -1.88 -13.23 5.92
N ILE A 320 -1.89 -14.52 5.60
CA ILE A 320 -1.67 -14.99 4.22
C ILE A 320 -2.76 -14.51 3.26
N LEU A 321 -3.99 -14.30 3.74
CA LEU A 321 -5.09 -13.76 2.95
C LEU A 321 -4.91 -12.27 2.64
N ASP A 322 -4.46 -11.48 3.63
CA ASP A 322 -4.13 -10.07 3.44
C ASP A 322 -3.01 -9.92 2.41
N ILE A 323 -2.01 -10.81 2.46
CA ILE A 323 -0.95 -10.85 1.47
C ILE A 323 -1.52 -11.22 0.11
N ALA A 324 -2.28 -12.32 0.01
CA ALA A 324 -2.85 -12.78 -1.26
C ALA A 324 -3.67 -11.67 -1.93
N GLN A 325 -4.49 -10.95 -1.17
CA GLN A 325 -5.22 -9.78 -1.65
C GLN A 325 -4.28 -8.65 -2.09
N ALA A 326 -3.28 -8.31 -1.27
CA ALA A 326 -2.33 -7.24 -1.58
C ALA A 326 -1.45 -7.54 -2.81
N ILE A 327 -1.08 -8.80 -3.05
CA ILE A 327 -0.33 -9.17 -4.25
C ILE A 327 -1.24 -9.58 -5.42
N ASN A 328 -2.55 -9.32 -5.29
CA ASN A 328 -3.56 -9.52 -6.33
C ASN A 328 -3.62 -10.97 -6.85
N MET A 329 -3.44 -11.94 -5.94
CA MET A 329 -3.65 -13.36 -6.21
C MET A 329 -5.11 -13.66 -6.52
N ASP A 330 -5.33 -14.75 -7.24
CA ASP A 330 -6.66 -15.33 -7.39
C ASP A 330 -7.16 -15.87 -6.04
N LEU A 331 -8.14 -15.18 -5.46
CA LEU A 331 -8.74 -15.53 -4.17
C LEU A 331 -9.78 -16.66 -4.29
N THR A 332 -10.08 -17.14 -5.51
CA THR A 332 -10.91 -18.35 -5.70
C THR A 332 -10.14 -19.63 -5.40
N LEU A 333 -8.80 -19.54 -5.30
CA LEU A 333 -7.94 -20.66 -4.95
C LEU A 333 -8.24 -21.16 -3.53
N SER A 334 -8.13 -22.48 -3.33
CA SER A 334 -8.19 -23.06 -2.00
C SER A 334 -7.05 -22.52 -1.11
N MET A 335 -7.31 -22.43 0.20
CA MET A 335 -6.32 -21.97 1.18
C MET A 335 -5.01 -22.77 1.12
N ASP A 336 -5.08 -24.08 0.86
CA ASP A 336 -3.88 -24.91 0.70
C ASP A 336 -3.05 -24.54 -0.53
N SER A 337 -3.71 -24.15 -1.62
CA SER A 337 -3.05 -23.66 -2.82
C SER A 337 -2.37 -22.32 -2.56
N VAL A 338 -3.05 -21.39 -1.88
CA VAL A 338 -2.49 -20.09 -1.48
C VAL A 338 -1.25 -20.29 -0.62
N ARG A 339 -1.35 -21.12 0.44
CA ARG A 339 -0.23 -21.47 1.32
C ARG A 339 0.93 -22.07 0.51
N ARG A 340 0.66 -23.07 -0.33
CA ARG A 340 1.70 -23.76 -1.12
C ARG A 340 2.47 -22.78 -2.01
N VAL A 341 1.75 -21.93 -2.73
CA VAL A 341 2.34 -20.97 -3.67
C VAL A 341 3.14 -19.89 -2.93
N LEU A 342 2.63 -19.38 -1.80
CA LEU A 342 3.38 -18.45 -0.95
C LEU A 342 4.62 -19.09 -0.29
N ARG A 343 4.58 -20.37 0.11
CA ARG A 343 5.77 -21.09 0.62
C ARG A 343 6.86 -21.17 -0.44
N LEU A 344 6.47 -21.47 -1.67
CA LEU A 344 7.38 -21.53 -2.80
C LEU A 344 8.00 -20.16 -3.11
N ALA A 345 7.21 -19.09 -3.01
CA ALA A 345 7.69 -17.73 -3.18
C ALA A 345 8.67 -17.32 -2.07
N LEU A 346 8.34 -17.63 -0.82
CA LEU A 346 9.20 -17.40 0.33
C LEU A 346 10.54 -18.13 0.20
N ALA A 347 10.53 -19.38 -0.24
CA ALA A 347 11.74 -20.17 -0.46
C ALA A 347 12.64 -19.56 -1.56
N GLU A 348 12.05 -19.03 -2.63
CA GLU A 348 12.80 -18.36 -3.70
C GLU A 348 13.44 -17.06 -3.22
N LEU A 349 12.73 -16.26 -2.42
CA LEU A 349 13.26 -15.03 -1.83
C LEU A 349 14.41 -15.29 -0.85
N LYS A 350 14.34 -16.37 -0.08
CA LYS A 350 15.48 -16.81 0.74
C LYS A 350 16.67 -17.25 -0.10
N LYS A 351 16.43 -17.97 -1.20
CA LYS A 351 17.49 -18.47 -2.09
C LYS A 351 18.33 -17.34 -2.69
N ILE A 352 17.72 -16.19 -2.97
CA ILE A 352 18.42 -15.01 -3.50
C ILE A 352 18.97 -14.09 -2.38
N ASN A 353 18.98 -14.56 -1.12
CA ASN A 353 19.37 -13.81 0.07
C ASN A 353 18.58 -12.51 0.30
N PHE A 354 17.39 -12.35 -0.28
CA PHE A 354 16.54 -11.20 0.00
C PHE A 354 15.93 -11.28 1.41
N LEU A 355 15.57 -12.50 1.84
CA LEU A 355 15.05 -12.78 3.17
C LEU A 355 15.98 -13.70 3.96
N THR A 356 16.02 -13.50 5.27
CA THR A 356 16.79 -14.36 6.17
C THR A 356 16.16 -15.76 6.27
N PRO A 357 16.94 -16.77 6.71
CA PRO A 357 16.41 -18.10 7.00
C PRO A 357 15.29 -18.12 8.05
N GLN A 358 15.22 -17.13 8.95
CA GLN A 358 14.19 -17.04 9.99
C GLN A 358 12.78 -16.77 9.44
N SER A 359 12.68 -16.16 8.25
CA SER A 359 11.41 -15.86 7.60
C SER A 359 10.59 -17.13 7.40
N ARG A 360 9.33 -17.18 7.83
CA ARG A 360 8.54 -18.41 7.82
C ARG A 360 7.05 -18.11 7.76
N MET A 361 6.28 -19.11 7.35
CA MET A 361 4.83 -19.08 7.55
C MET A 361 4.46 -20.00 8.71
N LYS A 362 3.73 -19.46 9.69
CA LYS A 362 3.23 -20.19 10.86
C LYS A 362 1.80 -19.70 11.14
N ASN A 363 0.87 -20.64 11.36
CA ASN A 363 -0.53 -20.33 11.69
C ASN A 363 -1.17 -19.31 10.71
N ASP A 364 -0.98 -19.51 9.41
CA ASP A 364 -1.50 -18.61 8.37
C ASP A 364 -1.04 -17.14 8.46
N VAL A 365 0.10 -16.93 9.12
CA VAL A 365 0.81 -15.66 9.17
C VAL A 365 2.18 -15.82 8.51
N LEU A 366 2.51 -14.93 7.59
CA LEU A 366 3.87 -14.76 7.08
C LEU A 366 4.64 -13.86 8.02
N HIS A 367 5.70 -14.41 8.59
CA HIS A 367 6.75 -13.68 9.28
C HIS A 367 7.93 -13.52 8.32
N TRP A 368 8.29 -12.30 7.96
CA TRP A 368 9.42 -12.03 7.08
C TRP A 368 10.46 -11.16 7.79
N TYR A 369 11.72 -11.38 7.44
CA TYR A 369 12.90 -10.66 7.93
C TYR A 369 13.85 -10.51 6.74
N ARG A 370 14.25 -9.27 6.42
CA ARG A 370 15.18 -8.96 5.33
C ARG A 370 16.61 -9.15 5.77
N THR A 371 17.45 -9.54 4.81
CA THR A 371 18.89 -9.66 5.03
C THR A 371 19.59 -8.30 5.06
N GLU A 372 19.11 -7.34 4.27
CA GLU A 372 19.69 -6.00 4.16
C GLU A 372 18.62 -4.92 4.30
N GLN A 373 19.03 -3.77 4.85
CA GLN A 373 18.17 -2.60 4.97
C GLN A 373 18.10 -1.90 3.61
N ILE A 374 16.90 -1.80 3.03
CA ILE A 374 16.68 -1.05 1.79
C ILE A 374 16.82 0.45 2.09
N LEU A 375 17.54 1.15 1.21
CA LEU A 375 17.61 2.61 1.23
C LEU A 375 16.19 3.19 1.06
N SER A 376 15.75 4.03 2.01
CA SER A 376 14.47 4.74 1.92
C SER A 376 14.39 5.57 0.62
N GLY A 377 13.22 5.62 -0.02
CA GLY A 377 12.89 6.39 -1.24
C GLY A 377 13.94 7.36 -1.78
N PRO A 378 14.15 8.53 -1.14
CA PRO A 378 15.12 9.53 -1.62
C PRO A 378 16.55 8.98 -1.79
N LYS A 379 17.01 8.15 -0.85
CA LYS A 379 18.34 7.50 -0.91
C LYS A 379 18.42 6.45 -2.01
N LEU A 380 17.32 5.77 -2.34
CA LEU A 380 17.25 4.84 -3.45
C LEU A 380 17.33 5.58 -4.80
N LEU A 381 16.61 6.70 -4.93
CA LEU A 381 16.71 7.56 -6.11
C LEU A 381 18.13 8.07 -6.33
N ASP A 382 18.77 8.55 -5.26
CA ASP A 382 20.16 9.00 -5.32
C ASP A 382 21.12 7.85 -5.71
N ALA A 383 20.83 6.61 -5.29
CA ALA A 383 21.61 5.45 -5.68
C ALA A 383 21.39 5.04 -7.15
N ILE A 384 20.19 5.27 -7.71
CA ILE A 384 19.88 4.98 -9.12
C ILE A 384 20.45 6.06 -10.05
N LYS A 385 20.56 7.31 -9.57
CA LYS A 385 21.15 8.45 -10.29
C LYS A 385 22.68 8.37 -10.42
N LYS A 386 23.34 7.61 -9.54
CA LYS A 386 24.76 7.26 -9.62
C LYS A 386 24.96 6.07 -10.55
#